data_AF-A0ABD4PXJ1-F1
#
_entry.id   AF-A0ABD4PXJ1-F1
#
_cell.length_a   1.000
_cell.length_b   1.000
_cell.length_c   1.000
_cell.angle_alpha   90.00
_cell.angle_beta   90.00
_cell.angle_gamma   90.00
#
_symmetry.space_group_name_H-M   'P 1'
#
loop_
_entity.id
_entity.type
_entity.pdbx_description
1 polymer ?
#
loop_
_entity_poly.entity_id
_entity_poly.type
_entity_poly.pdbx_seq_one_letter_code
_entity_poly.pdbx_strand_id
1 'polypeptide(L)' 'MKLKDIKALREVALENNIDPHTLKKRLNYKSFGLVEGEDFKRLGERQPILLSPSGIKKILKKN' A
#
# COMPACT_ATOMS: atom_id res chain seq x y z
N MET A 1 -5.72 -1.68 15.56
CA MET A 1 -5.81 -1.03 14.23
C MET A 1 -7.24 -0.53 14.06
N LYS A 2 -7.47 0.78 13.85
CA LYS A 2 -8.83 1.29 13.61
C LYS A 2 -9.09 1.25 12.11
N LEU A 3 -10.31 0.86 11.71
CA LEU A 3 -10.69 0.76 10.28
C LEU A 3 -10.46 2.08 9.52
N LYS A 4 -10.62 3.21 10.19
CA LYS A 4 -10.41 4.56 9.64
C LYS A 4 -8.98 4.86 9.19
N ASP A 5 -8.00 4.08 9.65
CA ASP A 5 -6.60 4.30 9.31
C ASP A 5 -6.16 3.43 8.10
N ILE A 6 -7.06 2.57 7.58
CA ILE A 6 -6.85 1.79 6.36
C ILE A 6 -7.14 2.71 5.17
N LYS A 7 -6.25 2.73 4.19
CA LYS A 7 -6.44 3.48 2.95
C LYS A 7 -6.26 2.57 1.74
N ALA A 8 -6.93 2.88 0.64
CA ALA A 8 -6.66 2.24 -0.63
C ALA A 8 -5.31 2.72 -1.18
N LEU A 9 -4.60 1.85 -1.89
CA LEU A 9 -3.33 2.16 -2.53
C LEU A 9 -3.44 3.35 -3.49
N ARG A 10 -4.58 3.51 -4.17
CA ARG A 10 -4.83 4.66 -5.05
C ARG A 10 -4.96 5.97 -4.27
N GLU A 11 -5.58 5.96 -3.09
CA GLU A 11 -5.68 7.15 -2.24
C GLU A 11 -4.30 7.57 -1.75
N VAL A 12 -3.51 6.62 -1.27
CA VAL A 12 -2.12 6.87 -0.82
C VAL A 12 -1.25 7.38 -1.96
N ALA A 13 -1.42 6.84 -3.17
CA ALA A 13 -0.74 7.30 -4.37
C ALA A 13 -1.07 8.78 -4.67
N LEU A 14 -2.36 9.13 -4.63
CA LEU A 14 -2.88 10.45 -4.94
C LEU A 14 -2.44 11.48 -3.89
N GLU A 15 -2.53 11.14 -2.60
CA GLU A 15 -2.09 11.99 -1.48
C GLU A 15 -0.59 12.30 -1.51
N ASN A 16 0.23 11.37 -2.03
CA ASN A 16 1.68 11.52 -2.07
C ASN A 16 2.20 11.92 -3.45
N ASN A 17 1.32 12.18 -4.42
CA ASN A 17 1.66 12.48 -5.81
C ASN A 17 2.62 11.44 -6.43
N ILE A 18 2.34 10.15 -6.19
CA ILE A 18 3.08 9.01 -6.72
C ILE A 18 2.19 8.28 -7.70
N ASP A 19 2.75 7.81 -8.81
CA ASP A 19 2.00 6.96 -9.74
C ASP A 19 1.50 5.67 -9.04
N PRO A 20 0.20 5.33 -9.10
CA PRO A 20 -0.34 4.13 -8.47
C PRO A 20 0.31 2.83 -8.92
N HIS A 21 0.78 2.75 -10.17
CA HIS A 21 1.52 1.60 -10.70
C HIS A 21 2.89 1.46 -10.02
N THR A 22 3.53 2.58 -9.68
CA THR A 22 4.78 2.56 -8.89
C THR A 22 4.56 1.96 -7.52
N LEU A 23 3.53 2.41 -6.78
CA LEU A 23 3.20 1.81 -5.48
C LEU A 23 2.83 0.33 -5.63
N LYS A 24 2.06 -0.03 -6.67
CA LYS A 24 1.72 -1.44 -6.96
C LYS A 24 2.96 -2.31 -7.18
N LYS A 25 4.00 -1.80 -7.85
CA LYS A 25 5.29 -2.50 -8.02
C LYS A 25 6.01 -2.68 -6.67
N ARG A 26 6.04 -1.63 -5.84
CA ARG A 26 6.70 -1.66 -4.51
C ARG A 26 6.14 -2.72 -3.57
N LEU A 27 4.85 -3.07 -3.69
CA LEU A 27 4.25 -4.18 -2.93
C LEU A 27 5.02 -5.50 -3.09
N ASN A 28 5.63 -5.74 -4.25
CA ASN A 28 6.35 -6.97 -4.55
C ASN A 28 7.87 -6.84 -4.36
N TYR A 29 8.37 -5.65 -4.00
CA TYR A 29 9.80 -5.41 -3.81
C TYR A 29 10.21 -5.79 -2.38
N LYS A 30 11.10 -6.78 -2.26
CA LYS A 30 11.61 -7.27 -0.97
C LYS A 30 12.24 -6.16 -0.11
N SER A 31 12.83 -5.14 -0.72
CA SER A 31 13.44 -4.00 -0.02
C SER A 31 12.46 -3.21 0.85
N PHE A 32 11.16 -3.25 0.53
CA PHE A 32 10.12 -2.57 1.31
C PHE A 32 9.58 -3.41 2.47
N GLY A 33 9.84 -4.73 2.48
CA GLY A 33 9.44 -5.62 3.58
C GLY A 33 7.94 -5.62 3.89
N LEU A 34 7.11 -5.53 2.84
CA LEU A 34 5.65 -5.51 2.94
C LEU A 34 5.10 -6.94 3.02
N VAL A 35 4.21 -7.20 3.97
CA VAL A 35 3.58 -8.50 4.20
C VAL A 35 2.09 -8.46 3.85
N GLU A 36 1.64 -9.35 2.97
CA GLU A 36 0.22 -9.48 2.64
C GLU A 36 -0.56 -10.08 3.82
N GLY A 37 -1.70 -9.49 4.16
CA GLY A 37 -2.50 -9.82 5.35
C GLY A 37 -2.21 -8.92 6.56
N GLU A 38 -1.03 -8.29 6.62
CA GLU A 38 -0.64 -7.36 7.70
C GLU A 38 -0.49 -5.91 7.21
N ASP A 39 0.38 -5.70 6.22
CA ASP A 39 0.68 -4.38 5.67
C ASP A 39 -0.26 -3.98 4.54
N PHE A 40 -0.70 -4.96 3.76
CA PHE A 40 -1.64 -4.75 2.67
C PHE A 40 -2.54 -5.96 2.46
N LYS A 41 -3.68 -5.76 1.81
CA LYS A 41 -4.58 -6.84 1.42
C LYS A 41 -5.12 -6.62 0.01
N ARG A 42 -5.00 -7.64 -0.84
CA ARG A 42 -5.68 -7.68 -2.14
C ARG A 42 -7.10 -8.22 -1.94
N LEU A 43 -8.10 -7.49 -2.44
CA LEU A 43 -9.51 -7.87 -2.30
C LEU A 43 -10.02 -8.74 -3.48
N GLY A 44 -9.17 -9.01 -4.47
CA GLY A 44 -9.51 -9.74 -5.68
C GLY A 44 -9.09 -9.00 -6.95
N GLU A 45 -9.41 -9.57 -8.10
CA GLU A 45 -9.11 -8.94 -9.38
C GLU A 45 -9.87 -7.63 -9.56
N ARG A 46 -9.18 -6.60 -10.08
CA ARG A 46 -9.73 -5.24 -10.33
C ARG A 46 -10.26 -4.51 -9.10
N GLN A 47 -10.18 -5.11 -7.91
CA GLN A 47 -10.55 -4.49 -6.65
C GLN A 47 -9.39 -3.63 -6.11
N PRO A 48 -9.68 -2.61 -5.28
CA PRO A 48 -8.65 -1.82 -4.64
C PRO A 48 -7.78 -2.67 -3.71
N ILE A 49 -6.50 -2.33 -3.63
CA ILE A 49 -5.58 -2.88 -2.64
C ILE A 49 -5.67 -2.01 -1.41
N LEU A 50 -5.96 -2.59 -0.26
CA LEU A 50 -6.00 -1.89 1.01
C LEU A 50 -4.61 -1.91 1.65
N LEU A 51 -4.23 -0.79 2.27
CA LEU A 51 -2.99 -0.61 3.00
C LEU A 51 -3.32 -0.34 4.47
N SER A 52 -2.64 -1.05 5.36
CA SER A 52 -2.63 -0.73 6.78
C SER A 52 -1.71 0.47 7.05
N PRO A 53 -1.81 1.13 8.21
CA PRO A 53 -0.92 2.23 8.57
C PRO A 53 0.56 1.87 8.51
N SER A 54 0.94 0.63 8.86
CA SER A 54 2.33 0.16 8.75
C SER A 54 2.73 -0.01 7.28
N GLY A 55 1.84 -0.58 6.46
CA GLY A 55 2.06 -0.73 5.03
C GLY A 55 2.25 0.61 4.31
N ILE A 56 1.48 1.64 4.67
CA ILE A 56 1.63 3.00 4.15
C ILE A 56 3.02 3.55 4.49
N LYS A 57 3.46 3.43 5.75
CA LYS A 57 4.79 3.90 6.17
C LYS A 57 5.91 3.19 5.42
N LYS A 58 5.79 1.86 5.26
CA LYS A 58 6.78 1.04 4.55
C LYS A 58 6.85 1.42 3.07
N ILE A 59 5.72 1.40 2.35
CA ILE A 59 5.67 1.59 0.89
C ILE A 59 6.10 3.00 0.44
N LEU A 60 6.01 3.99 1.34
CA LEU A 60 6.43 5.37 1.11
C LEU A 60 7.89 5.64 1.49
N LYS A 61 8.62 4.68 2.08
CA LYS A 61 10.06 4.85 2.34
C LYS A 61 10.78 5.15 1.03
N LYS A 62 11.55 6.24 1.00
CA LYS A 62 12.51 6.50 -0.06
C LYS A 62 13.75 5.67 0.27
N ASN A 63 14.10 4.75 -0.62
CA ASN A 63 15.46 4.21 -0.67
C ASN A 63 16.39 5.26 -1.27
#